data_AF-A0A957SAZ2-F1
#
_entry.id   AF-A0A957SAZ2-F1
#
_cell.length_a   1.000
_cell.length_b   1.000
_cell.length_c   1.000
_cell.angle_alpha   90.00
_cell.angle_beta   90.00
_cell.angle_gamma   90.00
#
_symmetry.space_group_name_H-M   'P 1'
#
loop_
_entity.id
_entity.type
_entity.pdbx_description
1 polymer ?
#
loop_
_entity_poly.entity_id
_entity_poly.type
_entity_poly.pdbx_seq_one_letter_code
_entity_poly.pdbx_strand_id
1 'polypeptide(L)'
;MQDPHTITWQSATAGNYAGFTVRVAGNSESRLQFTSAPCEFACTLKQVQLAPLVVDAGAVNKRVAIGPAPRTDGPDTVELSYRDTQPLTGETPYWVRIVQVDQGMAWSSPVYVTRPEG
;
A
#
# COMPACT_ATOMS: atom_id res chain seq x y z
N MET A 1 -8.69 -16.76 -27.09
CA MET A 1 -8.81 -17.45 -25.79
C MET A 1 -7.64 -16.98 -24.95
N GLN A 2 -7.89 -16.29 -23.83
CA GLN A 2 -6.82 -15.87 -22.92
C GLN A 2 -6.19 -17.12 -22.29
N ASP A 3 -4.86 -17.09 -22.14
CA ASP A 3 -4.14 -18.10 -21.36
C ASP A 3 -4.69 -18.13 -19.92
N PRO A 4 -5.12 -19.29 -19.39
CA PRO A 4 -5.67 -19.39 -18.03
C PRO A 4 -4.68 -19.01 -16.93
N HIS A 5 -3.38 -18.90 -17.24
CA HIS A 5 -2.34 -18.49 -16.30
C HIS A 5 -2.02 -16.99 -16.36
N THR A 6 -2.69 -16.24 -17.24
CA THR A 6 -2.44 -14.81 -17.45
C THR A 6 -3.66 -13.98 -17.07
N ILE A 7 -3.44 -12.98 -16.22
CA ILE A 7 -4.45 -11.97 -15.88
C ILE A 7 -3.96 -10.63 -16.40
N THR A 8 -4.80 -9.96 -17.19
CA THR A 8 -4.58 -8.59 -17.63
C THR A 8 -5.70 -7.72 -17.10
N TRP A 9 -5.34 -6.60 -16.49
CA TRP A 9 -6.29 -5.61 -16.02
C TRP A 9 -5.77 -4.21 -16.38
N GLN A 10 -6.69 -3.26 -16.42
CA GLN A 10 -6.37 -1.84 -16.56
C GLN A 10 -6.93 -1.11 -15.34
N SER A 11 -6.13 -0.24 -14.75
CA SER A 11 -6.52 0.57 -13.61
C SER A 11 -6.00 1.99 -13.80
N ALA A 12 -6.81 2.98 -13.42
CA ALA A 12 -6.40 4.37 -13.32
C ALA A 12 -6.31 4.73 -11.83
N THR A 13 -5.19 5.33 -11.42
CA THR A 13 -5.00 5.83 -10.05
C THR A 13 -4.79 7.34 -10.09
N ALA A 14 -5.36 8.05 -9.12
CA ALA A 14 -5.22 9.49 -8.96
C ALA A 14 -4.69 9.79 -7.55
N GLY A 15 -3.50 9.25 -7.25
CA GLY A 15 -2.86 9.41 -5.93
C GLY A 15 -3.29 8.39 -4.88
N ASN A 16 -4.00 7.32 -5.26
CA ASN A 16 -4.38 6.21 -4.40
C ASN A 16 -3.65 4.92 -4.78
N TYR A 17 -3.69 3.93 -3.87
CA TYR A 17 -3.33 2.56 -4.20
C TYR A 17 -4.45 1.92 -5.02
N ALA A 18 -4.08 1.13 -6.03
CA ALA A 18 -5.00 0.24 -6.72
C ALA A 18 -4.33 -1.10 -6.99
N GLY A 19 -5.14 -2.14 -7.00
CA GLY A 19 -4.71 -3.50 -7.19
C GLY A 19 -5.90 -4.44 -7.18
N PHE A 20 -5.62 -5.73 -7.08
CA PHE A 20 -6.63 -6.78 -7.00
C PHE A 20 -6.07 -7.94 -6.18
N THR A 21 -6.99 -8.79 -5.71
CA THR A 21 -6.62 -10.07 -5.09
C THR A 21 -6.91 -11.19 -6.07
N VAL A 22 -6.01 -12.17 -6.14
CA VAL A 22 -6.16 -13.37 -6.97
C VAL A 22 -5.94 -14.62 -6.11
N ARG A 23 -6.65 -15.70 -6.46
CA ARG A 23 -6.34 -17.05 -5.95
C ARG A 23 -5.42 -17.74 -6.93
N VAL A 24 -4.24 -18.14 -6.46
CA VAL A 24 -3.25 -18.86 -7.27
C VAL A 24 -3.24 -20.32 -6.85
N ALA A 25 -3.45 -21.24 -7.80
CA ALA A 25 -3.22 -22.66 -7.59
C ALA A 25 -1.74 -22.98 -7.90
N GLY A 26 -1.01 -23.49 -6.92
CA GLY A 26 0.42 -23.75 -7.04
C GLY A 26 1.04 -24.25 -5.75
N ASN A 27 2.36 -24.46 -5.76
CA ASN A 27 3.16 -24.80 -4.57
C ASN A 27 4.05 -23.61 -4.17
N SER A 28 4.85 -23.76 -3.10
CA SER A 28 5.70 -22.68 -2.59
C SER A 28 6.69 -22.12 -3.62
N GLU A 29 7.12 -22.95 -4.56
CA GLU A 29 8.08 -22.60 -5.61
C GLU A 29 7.41 -22.10 -6.90
N SER A 30 6.07 -22.05 -6.96
CA SER A 30 5.35 -21.48 -8.09
C SER A 30 5.76 -20.02 -8.30
N ARG A 31 6.15 -19.72 -9.55
CA ARG A 31 6.66 -18.41 -9.95
C ARG A 31 5.51 -17.50 -10.38
N LEU A 32 5.50 -16.29 -9.84
CA LEU A 32 4.68 -15.17 -10.28
C LEU A 32 5.56 -14.23 -11.12
N GLN A 33 5.04 -13.79 -12.26
CA GLN A 33 5.65 -12.74 -13.08
C GLN A 33 4.70 -11.56 -13.18
N PHE A 34 5.23 -10.36 -12.98
CA PHE A 34 4.50 -9.12 -13.10
C PHE A 34 5.19 -8.24 -14.13
N THR A 35 4.40 -7.69 -15.05
CA THR A 35 4.87 -6.77 -16.07
C THR A 35 3.91 -5.59 -16.16
N SER A 36 4.46 -4.39 -16.17
CA SER A 36 3.74 -3.13 -16.36
C SER A 36 4.62 -2.13 -17.10
N ALA A 37 4.08 -0.99 -17.52
CA ALA A 37 4.88 0.06 -18.13
C ALA A 37 6.05 0.56 -17.24
N PRO A 38 5.90 0.79 -15.92
CA PRO A 38 7.00 1.30 -15.10
C PRO A 38 7.96 0.24 -14.54
N CYS A 39 7.58 -1.04 -14.45
CA CYS A 39 8.46 -2.09 -13.91
C CYS A 39 8.04 -3.50 -14.33
N GLU A 40 9.03 -4.41 -14.26
CA GLU A 40 8.87 -5.85 -14.40
C GLU A 40 9.66 -6.55 -13.29
N PHE A 41 9.08 -7.61 -12.72
CA PHE A 41 9.75 -8.45 -11.74
C PHE A 41 9.13 -9.84 -11.65
N ALA A 42 9.83 -10.75 -11.00
CA ALA A 42 9.33 -12.08 -10.68
C ALA A 42 9.60 -12.42 -9.21
N CYS A 43 8.74 -13.26 -8.64
CA CYS A 43 8.89 -13.79 -7.30
C CYS A 43 8.29 -15.19 -7.21
N THR A 44 8.52 -15.88 -6.10
CA THR A 44 7.86 -17.15 -5.76
C THR A 44 6.72 -16.91 -4.79
N LEU A 45 5.74 -17.81 -4.74
CA LEU A 45 4.68 -17.78 -3.72
C LEU A 45 5.27 -17.78 -2.30
N LYS A 46 6.32 -18.56 -2.06
CA LYS A 46 7.03 -18.60 -0.77
C LYS A 46 7.53 -17.23 -0.32
N GLN A 47 8.18 -16.49 -1.22
CA GLN A 47 8.74 -15.17 -0.91
C GLN A 47 7.65 -14.20 -0.47
N VAL A 48 6.59 -14.07 -1.27
CA VAL A 48 5.51 -13.10 -0.98
C VAL A 48 4.60 -13.53 0.17
N GLN A 49 4.55 -14.82 0.50
CA GLN A 49 3.86 -15.32 1.70
C GLN A 49 4.64 -15.05 2.99
N LEU A 50 5.97 -15.02 2.94
CA LEU A 50 6.81 -14.72 4.10
C LEU A 50 6.78 -13.21 4.41
N ALA A 51 6.92 -12.37 3.38
CA ALA A 51 6.83 -10.92 3.51
C ALA A 51 6.41 -10.29 2.17
N PRO A 52 5.64 -9.19 2.16
CA PRO A 52 5.32 -8.49 0.94
C PRO A 52 6.59 -8.05 0.18
N LEU A 53 6.65 -8.36 -1.12
CA LEU A 53 7.65 -7.81 -2.03
C LEU A 53 7.19 -6.42 -2.45
N VAL A 54 8.03 -5.41 -2.25
CA VAL A 54 7.81 -4.03 -2.69
C VAL A 54 8.89 -3.67 -3.71
N VAL A 55 8.47 -3.25 -4.90
CA VAL A 55 9.34 -2.85 -6.01
C VAL A 55 9.15 -1.37 -6.27
N ASP A 56 10.25 -0.62 -6.25
CA ASP A 56 10.29 0.78 -6.67
C ASP A 56 9.98 0.87 -8.17
N ALA A 57 8.99 1.70 -8.53
CA ALA A 57 8.52 1.88 -9.90
C ALA A 57 8.94 3.26 -10.48
N GLY A 58 10.00 3.85 -9.92
CA GLY A 58 10.67 5.04 -10.39
C GLY A 58 10.08 6.34 -9.85
N ALA A 59 9.11 6.91 -10.56
CA ALA A 59 8.61 8.25 -10.25
C ALA A 59 8.16 8.41 -8.79
N VAL A 60 8.12 9.66 -8.31
CA VAL A 60 7.90 10.00 -6.88
C VAL A 60 6.81 9.15 -6.23
N ASN A 61 7.21 8.35 -5.23
CA ASN A 61 6.36 7.49 -4.42
C ASN A 61 5.56 6.42 -5.21
N LYS A 62 5.95 6.07 -6.44
CA LYS A 62 5.34 4.96 -7.19
C LYS A 62 6.04 3.66 -6.85
N ARG A 63 5.25 2.67 -6.48
CA ARG A 63 5.71 1.32 -6.14
C ARG A 63 4.66 0.29 -6.52
N VAL A 64 5.11 -0.93 -6.77
CA VAL A 64 4.26 -2.12 -6.86
C VAL A 64 4.53 -2.99 -5.65
N ALA A 65 3.47 -3.51 -5.02
CA ALA A 65 3.60 -4.45 -3.91
C ALA A 65 2.82 -5.73 -4.20
N ILE A 66 3.40 -6.88 -3.88
CA ILE A 66 2.73 -8.19 -3.93
C ILE A 66 2.95 -8.88 -2.58
N GLY A 67 1.87 -9.36 -1.97
CA GLY A 67 1.89 -10.02 -0.68
C GLY A 67 0.66 -10.89 -0.47
N PRO A 68 0.45 -11.40 0.75
CA PRO A 68 -0.74 -12.15 1.09
C PRO A 68 -1.99 -11.28 0.91
N ALA A 69 -3.13 -11.93 0.61
CA ALA A 69 -4.41 -11.25 0.60
C ALA A 69 -4.70 -10.60 1.97
N PRO A 70 -5.40 -9.44 2.00
CA PRO A 70 -5.80 -8.80 3.25
C PRO A 70 -6.55 -9.76 4.18
N ARG A 71 -6.20 -9.74 5.47
CA ARG A 71 -6.96 -10.43 6.51
C ARG A 71 -8.10 -9.54 6.98
N THR A 72 -9.33 -10.01 6.88
CA THR A 72 -10.55 -9.27 7.24
C THR A 72 -11.04 -9.56 8.65
N ASP A 73 -10.28 -10.32 9.44
CA ASP A 73 -10.57 -10.71 10.82
C ASP A 73 -9.81 -9.86 11.86
N GLY A 74 -9.34 -8.69 11.45
CA GLY A 74 -8.65 -7.73 12.33
C GLY A 74 -9.61 -6.92 13.23
N PRO A 75 -9.06 -6.16 14.18
CA PRO A 75 -9.86 -5.27 15.02
C PRO A 75 -10.51 -4.16 14.18
N ASP A 76 -11.73 -3.80 14.55
CA ASP A 76 -12.49 -2.69 13.94
C ASP A 76 -12.19 -1.33 14.60
N THR A 77 -11.48 -1.35 15.74
CA THR A 77 -11.17 -0.19 16.56
C THR A 77 -9.68 -0.18 16.89
N VAL A 78 -9.06 1.00 16.80
CA VAL A 78 -7.66 1.21 17.19
C VAL A 78 -7.52 2.55 17.91
N GLU A 79 -6.66 2.59 18.93
CA GLU A 79 -6.24 3.81 19.60
C GLU A 79 -4.76 4.06 19.29
N LEU A 80 -4.43 5.26 18.84
CA LEU A 80 -3.09 5.66 18.42
C LEU A 80 -2.74 6.98 19.08
N SER A 81 -1.49 7.11 19.54
CA SER A 81 -0.94 8.37 20.02
C SER A 81 0.35 8.70 19.28
N TYR A 82 0.53 9.96 18.93
CA TYR A 82 1.72 10.50 18.29
C TYR A 82 2.07 11.85 18.90
N ARG A 83 3.36 12.09 19.10
CA ARG A 83 3.88 13.37 19.60
C ARG A 83 4.93 13.90 18.64
N ASP A 84 4.67 15.08 18.08
CA ASP A 84 5.69 15.82 17.34
C ASP A 84 6.75 16.36 18.32
N THR A 85 8.00 15.94 18.12
CA THR A 85 9.13 16.35 18.98
C THR A 85 9.84 17.59 18.46
N GLN A 86 9.54 18.03 17.25
CA GLN A 86 10.15 19.19 16.60
C GLN A 86 9.08 20.05 15.89
N PRO A 87 8.05 20.53 16.62
CA PRO A 87 6.98 21.32 16.00
C PRO A 87 7.51 22.65 15.48
N LEU A 88 7.09 23.00 14.27
CA LEU A 88 7.38 24.29 13.66
C LEU A 88 6.75 25.44 14.47
N THR A 89 7.35 26.62 14.43
CA THR A 89 6.72 27.85 14.93
C THR A 89 5.62 28.31 13.98
N GLY A 90 4.65 29.06 14.50
CA GLY A 90 3.48 29.50 13.74
C GLY A 90 2.37 28.45 13.69
N GLU A 91 1.46 28.59 12.73
CA GLU A 91 0.34 27.68 12.51
C GLU A 91 0.78 26.50 11.63
N THR A 92 0.60 25.28 12.15
CA THR A 92 0.90 24.04 11.43
C THR A 92 -0.33 23.14 11.37
N PRO A 93 -0.80 22.76 10.17
CA PRO A 93 -1.87 21.77 10.03
C PRO A 93 -1.31 20.34 10.13
N TYR A 94 -2.02 19.49 10.86
CA TYR A 94 -1.76 18.05 10.96
C TYR A 94 -2.94 17.27 10.38
N TRP A 95 -2.64 16.14 9.74
CA TRP A 95 -3.64 15.19 9.26
C TRP A 95 -3.33 13.81 9.80
N VAL A 96 -4.38 13.05 10.11
CA VAL A 96 -4.29 11.61 10.37
C VAL A 96 -4.69 10.90 9.09
N ARG A 97 -3.79 10.05 8.56
CA ARG A 97 -4.09 9.12 7.47
C ARG A 97 -4.17 7.71 8.01
N ILE A 98 -5.27 7.02 7.72
CA ILE A 98 -5.43 5.60 7.98
C ILE A 98 -5.36 4.86 6.64
N VAL A 99 -4.53 3.82 6.57
CA VAL A 99 -4.51 2.84 5.47
C VAL A 99 -5.06 1.55 6.03
N GLN A 100 -6.19 1.08 5.49
CA GLN A 100 -6.85 -0.15 5.91
C GLN A 100 -6.15 -1.36 5.28
N VAL A 101 -6.43 -2.56 5.81
CA VAL A 101 -5.79 -3.82 5.35
C VAL A 101 -6.00 -4.09 3.86
N ASP A 102 -7.11 -3.63 3.29
CA ASP A 102 -7.47 -3.70 1.88
C ASP A 102 -6.88 -2.56 1.03
N GLN A 103 -6.01 -1.73 1.62
CA GLN A 103 -5.40 -0.53 1.03
C GLN A 103 -6.38 0.64 0.83
N GLY A 104 -7.61 0.55 1.36
CA GLY A 104 -8.50 1.71 1.50
C GLY A 104 -7.84 2.81 2.33
N MET A 105 -8.10 4.07 1.98
CA MET A 105 -7.52 5.22 2.67
C MET A 105 -8.60 6.16 3.17
N ALA A 106 -8.44 6.58 4.43
CA ALA A 106 -9.22 7.64 5.04
C ALA A 106 -8.29 8.72 5.60
N TRP A 107 -8.78 9.96 5.58
CA TRP A 107 -8.07 11.12 6.09
C TRP A 107 -8.97 11.87 7.08
N SER A 108 -8.38 12.38 8.16
CA SER A 108 -9.06 13.36 9.00
C SER A 108 -9.17 14.71 8.28
N SER A 109 -10.08 15.57 8.75
CA SER A 109 -9.92 17.01 8.57
C SER A 109 -8.58 17.48 9.16
N PRO A 110 -8.01 18.60 8.69
CA PRO A 110 -6.82 19.17 9.30
C PRO A 110 -7.09 19.56 10.75
N VAL A 111 -6.12 19.29 11.62
CA VAL A 111 -6.04 19.79 12.99
C VAL A 111 -4.95 20.86 13.01
N TYR A 112 -5.32 22.11 13.29
CA TYR A 112 -4.39 23.23 13.33
C TYR A 112 -3.81 23.39 14.73
N VAL A 113 -2.49 23.51 14.79
CA VAL A 113 -1.75 23.79 16.03
C VAL A 113 -0.92 25.04 15.83
N THR A 114 -1.08 26.01 16.73
CA THR A 114 -0.30 27.25 16.70
C THR A 114 0.72 27.24 17.82
N ARG A 115 1.99 27.40 17.46
CA ARG A 115 3.10 27.51 18.41
C ARG A 115 3.69 28.92 18.37
N PRO A 116 3.78 29.63 19.51
CA PRO A 116 4.38 30.96 19.54
C PRO A 116 5.86 30.91 19.14
N GLU A 117 6.35 31.99 18.54
CA GLU A 117 7.79 32.21 18.37
C GLU A 117 8.45 32.34 19.76
N GLY A 118 9.61 31.72 19.91
CA GLY A 118 10.42 31.76 21.13
C GLY A 118 11.50 32.83 21.06
#